data_AF-A0A368G1J1-F1
#
_entry.id   AF-A0A368G1J1-F1
#
_cell.length_a   1.000
_cell.length_b   1.000
_cell.length_c   1.000
_cell.angle_alpha   90.00
_cell.angle_beta   90.00
_cell.angle_gamma   90.00
#
_symmetry.space_group_name_H-M   'P 1'
#
loop_
_entity.id
_entity.type
_entity.pdbx_description
1 polymer ?
#
loop_
_entity_poly.entity_id
_entity_poly.type
_entity_poly.pdbx_seq_one_letter_code
_entity_poly.pdbx_strand_id
1 'polypeptide(L)'
;MSTSSEQAESDLSSVIPSCSRSSVTLDHDVLTMIFEKVAAIGNIRDVVKLRTVSPWAAYGIDRGLTKNTHIKVDIRAPIEFRINGMKKEKLPVPEPVIYIQGSRVTPEKSSELLAFLLGKMRTVTEVSLNIEDADLTNFNSLLDQLIQAENVKLEVLRLKRLKGGQTIPKICELILANAKTLRVVGRIGLSEALALDSTIHLERLSLMTFDLGFETSMSTICDHMLDIARSGATFKHLSYTSFIGFDPTDDVVQVNFHSTIRF
;
A
#
# COMPACT_ATOMS: atom_id res chain seq x y z
N MET A 1 51.55 -71.66 -1.21
CA MET A 1 51.54 -71.26 0.21
C MET A 1 52.08 -69.83 0.25
N SER A 2 51.47 -68.76 -0.25
CA SER A 2 50.07 -68.33 -0.45
C SER A 2 49.30 -68.11 0.85
N THR A 3 49.62 -67.01 1.52
CA THR A 3 48.73 -66.23 2.40
C THR A 3 49.08 -64.76 2.13
N SER A 4 48.53 -64.20 1.05
CA SER A 4 47.31 -63.37 1.01
C SER A 4 47.47 -62.04 1.75
N SER A 5 47.83 -61.04 0.95
CA SER A 5 47.71 -59.61 1.16
C SER A 5 46.25 -59.14 1.33
N GLU A 6 45.41 -59.91 2.05
CA GLU A 6 43.97 -59.67 2.20
C GLU A 6 43.62 -58.99 3.54
N GLN A 7 44.59 -58.72 4.42
CA GLN A 7 44.32 -58.16 5.75
C GLN A 7 44.60 -56.65 5.89
N ALA A 8 44.92 -55.95 4.80
CA ALA A 8 45.07 -54.50 4.82
C ALA A 8 43.99 -53.75 4.01
N GLU A 9 43.08 -54.45 3.33
CA GLU A 9 42.01 -53.83 2.54
C GLU A 9 40.64 -53.77 3.24
N SER A 10 40.47 -54.37 4.43
CA SER A 10 39.16 -54.33 5.12
C SER A 10 38.89 -53.08 5.96
N ASP A 11 39.88 -52.21 6.18
CA ASP A 11 39.72 -50.95 6.95
C ASP A 11 39.59 -49.70 6.06
N LEU A 12 39.57 -49.88 4.74
CA LEU A 12 39.30 -48.84 3.74
C LEU A 12 38.03 -49.14 2.94
N SER A 13 37.09 -49.89 3.51
CA SER A 13 35.71 -49.79 3.06
C SER A 13 35.30 -48.34 3.29
N SER A 14 35.31 -47.59 2.21
CA SER A 14 34.82 -46.23 2.13
C SER A 14 33.51 -46.18 2.91
N VAL A 15 33.52 -45.48 4.04
CA VAL A 15 32.32 -44.89 4.59
C VAL A 15 31.88 -43.91 3.52
N ILE A 16 31.15 -44.41 2.51
CA ILE A 16 30.34 -43.58 1.64
C ILE A 16 29.47 -42.84 2.66
N PRO A 17 29.56 -41.50 2.77
CA PRO A 17 28.64 -40.78 3.61
C PRO A 17 27.27 -41.11 3.05
N SER A 18 26.53 -41.96 3.74
CA SER A 18 25.15 -42.20 3.40
C SER A 18 24.47 -40.87 3.61
N CYS A 19 24.24 -40.14 2.53
CA CYS A 19 23.37 -38.98 2.51
C CYS A 19 21.90 -39.38 2.76
N SER A 20 21.63 -40.54 3.37
CA SER A 20 20.40 -40.82 4.09
C SER A 20 20.32 -39.95 5.34
N ARG A 21 20.35 -38.63 5.15
CA ARG A 21 19.68 -37.75 6.11
C ARG A 21 18.23 -38.22 6.12
N SER A 22 17.65 -38.39 7.31
CA SER A 22 16.20 -38.53 7.44
C SER A 22 15.57 -37.49 6.51
N SER A 23 14.77 -37.92 5.53
CA SER A 23 14.13 -36.98 4.62
C SER A 23 13.31 -36.05 5.50
N VAL A 24 13.76 -34.80 5.65
CA VAL A 24 13.00 -33.79 6.37
C VAL A 24 11.81 -33.47 5.46
N THR A 25 10.72 -34.22 5.64
CA THR A 25 9.44 -33.94 5.01
C THR A 25 8.85 -32.75 5.73
N LEU A 26 9.00 -31.59 5.12
CA LEU A 26 8.31 -30.39 5.56
C LEU A 26 6.81 -30.61 5.32
N ASP A 27 6.03 -30.43 6.37
CA ASP A 27 4.57 -30.53 6.32
C ASP A 27 4.01 -29.56 5.26
N HIS A 28 3.21 -30.10 4.34
CA HIS A 28 2.62 -29.33 3.25
C HIS A 28 1.67 -28.23 3.74
N ASP A 29 0.99 -28.43 4.87
CA ASP A 29 0.10 -27.42 5.45
C ASP A 29 0.90 -26.26 6.04
N VAL A 30 2.01 -26.59 6.72
CA VAL A 30 2.93 -25.58 7.26
C VAL A 30 3.57 -24.78 6.12
N LEU A 31 4.03 -25.44 5.06
CA LEU A 31 4.58 -24.77 3.88
C LEU A 31 3.54 -23.85 3.20
N THR A 32 2.31 -24.33 3.03
CA THR A 32 1.23 -23.54 2.44
C THR A 32 0.96 -22.30 3.28
N MET A 33 0.89 -22.43 4.61
CA MET A 33 0.70 -21.30 5.52
C MET A 33 1.86 -20.31 5.44
N ILE A 34 3.11 -20.78 5.34
CA ILE A 34 4.29 -19.91 5.16
C ILE A 34 4.14 -19.10 3.87
N PHE A 35 3.84 -19.74 2.75
CA PHE A 35 3.68 -19.04 1.47
C PHE A 35 2.49 -18.08 1.45
N GLU A 36 1.37 -18.43 2.12
CA GLU A 36 0.25 -17.51 2.32
C GLU A 36 0.66 -16.26 3.11
N LYS A 37 1.44 -16.43 4.18
CA LYS A 37 1.94 -15.31 4.99
C LYS A 37 2.93 -14.46 4.21
N VAL A 38 3.83 -15.08 3.47
CA VAL A 38 4.78 -14.39 2.58
C VAL A 38 4.03 -13.57 1.54
N ALA A 39 2.96 -14.10 0.95
CA ALA A 39 2.14 -13.35 0.00
C ALA A 39 1.41 -12.14 0.62
N ALA A 40 1.10 -12.19 1.93
CA ALA A 40 0.43 -11.11 2.63
C ALA A 40 1.37 -9.96 3.06
N ILE A 41 2.63 -10.27 3.42
CA ILE A 41 3.57 -9.27 3.99
C ILE A 41 4.68 -8.88 3.03
N GLY A 42 4.97 -9.73 2.04
CA GLY A 42 6.13 -9.62 1.17
C GLY A 42 5.94 -8.56 0.09
N ASN A 43 7.08 -8.12 -0.45
CA ASN A 43 7.13 -7.31 -1.65
C ASN A 43 6.52 -8.09 -2.83
N ILE A 44 5.48 -7.56 -3.49
CA ILE A 44 4.73 -8.35 -4.49
C ILE A 44 5.62 -8.88 -5.62
N ARG A 45 6.64 -8.13 -6.05
CA ARG A 45 7.62 -8.56 -7.06
C ARG A 45 8.35 -9.83 -6.63
N ASP A 46 8.78 -9.94 -5.39
CA ASP A 46 9.51 -11.10 -4.90
C ASP A 46 8.57 -12.27 -4.58
N VAL A 47 7.38 -11.96 -4.07
CA VAL A 47 6.29 -12.95 -3.91
C VAL A 47 5.97 -13.61 -5.25
N VAL A 48 5.80 -12.84 -6.33
CA VAL A 48 5.50 -13.41 -7.65
C VAL A 48 6.63 -14.30 -8.17
N LYS A 49 7.91 -13.95 -7.91
CA LYS A 49 9.05 -14.82 -8.26
C LYS A 49 9.04 -16.13 -7.48
N LEU A 50 8.63 -16.12 -6.20
CA LEU A 50 8.60 -17.34 -5.39
C LEU A 50 7.64 -18.40 -5.92
N ARG A 51 6.67 -18.02 -6.76
CA ARG A 51 5.79 -18.97 -7.45
C ARG A 51 6.55 -19.95 -8.35
N THR A 52 7.76 -19.59 -8.82
CA THR A 52 8.56 -20.48 -9.68
C THR A 52 9.39 -21.50 -8.91
N VAL A 53 9.47 -21.39 -7.58
CA VAL A 53 10.30 -22.28 -6.74
C VAL A 53 9.69 -23.68 -6.68
N SER A 54 8.36 -23.78 -6.55
CA SER A 54 7.66 -25.06 -6.58
C SER A 54 6.16 -24.88 -6.88
N PRO A 55 5.46 -25.93 -7.35
CA PRO A 55 4.00 -25.89 -7.51
C PRO A 55 3.26 -25.58 -6.21
N TRP A 56 3.78 -26.06 -5.07
CA TRP A 56 3.20 -25.76 -3.74
C TRP A 56 3.37 -24.29 -3.36
N ALA A 57 4.53 -23.69 -3.67
CA ALA A 57 4.75 -22.27 -3.48
C ALA A 57 3.77 -21.45 -4.31
N ALA A 58 3.59 -21.81 -5.60
CA ALA A 58 2.61 -21.18 -6.46
C ALA A 58 1.18 -21.26 -5.88
N TYR A 59 0.76 -22.44 -5.41
CA TYR A 59 -0.54 -22.64 -4.78
C TYR A 59 -0.73 -21.79 -3.52
N GLY A 60 0.23 -21.83 -2.58
CA GLY A 60 0.16 -21.07 -1.34
C GLY A 60 0.14 -19.56 -1.57
N ILE A 61 0.94 -19.07 -2.53
CA ILE A 61 0.96 -17.65 -2.91
C ILE A 61 -0.37 -17.25 -3.56
N ASP A 62 -0.89 -18.02 -4.51
CA ASP A 62 -2.14 -17.69 -5.19
C ASP A 62 -3.32 -17.69 -4.20
N ARG A 63 -3.33 -18.64 -3.26
CA ARG A 63 -4.30 -18.66 -2.15
C ARG A 63 -4.14 -17.46 -1.22
N GLY A 64 -2.91 -17.07 -0.90
CA GLY A 64 -2.60 -15.89 -0.10
C GLY A 64 -3.07 -14.59 -0.75
N LEU A 65 -2.78 -14.41 -2.06
CA LEU A 65 -3.25 -13.25 -2.84
C LEU A 65 -4.77 -13.20 -2.93
N THR A 66 -5.43 -14.36 -3.11
CA THR A 66 -6.90 -14.43 -3.18
C THR A 66 -7.56 -14.01 -1.87
N LYS A 67 -6.97 -14.38 -0.73
CA LYS A 67 -7.45 -14.04 0.61
C LYS A 67 -7.07 -12.63 1.05
N ASN A 68 -6.06 -12.02 0.43
CA ASN A 68 -5.64 -10.67 0.79
C ASN A 68 -6.77 -9.69 0.46
N THR A 69 -7.03 -8.76 1.38
CA THR A 69 -8.09 -7.76 1.25
C THR A 69 -7.56 -6.33 1.31
N HIS A 70 -6.24 -6.16 1.48
CA HIS A 70 -5.60 -4.87 1.62
C HIS A 70 -4.77 -4.52 0.38
N ILE A 71 -4.99 -3.32 -0.18
CA ILE A 71 -4.11 -2.73 -1.20
C ILE A 71 -3.37 -1.53 -0.63
N LYS A 72 -2.04 -1.53 -0.80
CA LYS A 72 -1.18 -0.40 -0.43
C LYS A 72 -0.53 0.22 -1.67
N VAL A 73 -0.72 1.51 -1.85
CA VAL A 73 -0.09 2.32 -2.91
C VAL A 73 0.65 3.49 -2.27
N ASP A 74 1.94 3.62 -2.56
CA ASP A 74 2.75 4.77 -2.14
C ASP A 74 3.32 5.48 -3.37
N ILE A 75 2.88 6.71 -3.64
CA ILE A 75 3.47 7.61 -4.64
C ILE A 75 4.33 8.62 -3.88
N ARG A 76 5.64 8.52 -4.06
CA ARG A 76 6.62 9.39 -3.37
C ARG A 76 6.99 10.58 -4.22
N ALA A 77 7.65 11.56 -3.60
CA ALA A 77 8.16 12.72 -4.31
C ALA A 77 9.09 12.27 -5.45
N PRO A 78 8.96 12.86 -6.66
CA PRO A 78 9.74 12.44 -7.80
C PRO A 78 11.21 12.77 -7.59
N ILE A 79 12.09 11.95 -8.17
CA ILE A 79 13.54 12.17 -8.10
C ILE A 79 13.87 13.29 -9.08
N GLU A 80 14.14 14.48 -8.54
CA GLU A 80 14.55 15.64 -9.34
C GLU A 80 16.06 15.69 -9.60
N PHE A 81 16.84 14.98 -8.79
CA PHE A 81 18.30 15.05 -8.82
C PHE A 81 18.93 13.67 -8.76
N ARG A 82 19.95 13.47 -9.60
CA ARG A 82 20.79 12.28 -9.57
C ARG A 82 22.19 12.67 -9.09
N ILE A 83 22.77 11.86 -8.21
CA ILE A 83 24.13 12.06 -7.73
C ILE A 83 25.06 11.28 -8.66
N ASN A 84 25.86 11.99 -9.43
CA ASN A 84 26.90 11.42 -10.29
C ASN A 84 28.27 11.85 -9.74
N GLY A 85 28.94 10.92 -9.03
CA GLY A 85 30.16 11.23 -8.28
C GLY A 85 29.88 12.21 -7.14
N MET A 86 30.57 13.36 -7.13
CA MET A 86 30.36 14.44 -6.13
C MET A 86 29.41 15.55 -6.60
N LYS A 87 28.81 15.44 -7.79
CA LYS A 87 27.92 16.47 -8.34
C LYS A 87 26.46 16.04 -8.27
N LYS A 88 25.60 16.98 -7.86
CA LYS A 88 24.14 16.85 -7.88
C LYS A 88 23.67 17.38 -9.24
N GLU A 89 23.28 16.47 -10.13
CA GLU A 89 22.76 16.83 -11.46
C GLU A 89 21.24 16.85 -11.42
N LYS A 90 20.65 17.97 -11.84
CA LYS A 90 19.19 18.09 -11.98
C LYS A 90 18.76 17.29 -13.21
N LEU A 91 17.80 16.40 -13.03
CA LEU A 91 17.23 15.64 -14.13
C LEU A 91 16.36 16.56 -14.99
N PRO A 92 16.38 16.39 -16.33
CA PRO A 92 15.56 17.20 -17.24
C PRO A 92 14.06 16.96 -17.02
N VAL A 93 13.70 15.73 -16.66
CA VAL A 93 12.33 15.34 -16.27
C VAL A 93 12.44 14.61 -14.93
N PRO A 94 11.70 15.03 -13.89
CA PRO A 94 11.68 14.33 -12.61
C PRO A 94 11.23 12.87 -12.79
N GLU A 95 11.93 11.93 -12.16
CA GLU A 95 11.61 10.51 -12.27
C GLU A 95 10.51 10.14 -11.25
N PRO A 96 9.35 9.61 -11.68
CA PRO A 96 8.26 9.26 -10.77
C PRO A 96 8.65 8.06 -9.90
N VAL A 97 8.22 8.09 -8.64
CA VAL A 97 8.51 7.05 -7.66
C VAL A 97 7.22 6.44 -7.15
N ILE A 98 6.83 5.30 -7.73
CA ILE A 98 5.58 4.62 -7.41
C ILE A 98 5.88 3.26 -6.80
N TYR A 99 5.21 2.94 -5.69
CA TYR A 99 5.23 1.64 -5.06
C TYR A 99 3.81 1.06 -4.96
N ILE A 100 3.65 -0.20 -5.33
CA ILE A 100 2.43 -0.97 -5.09
C ILE A 100 2.83 -2.21 -4.30
N GLN A 101 2.21 -2.42 -3.14
CA GLN A 101 2.57 -3.52 -2.22
C GLN A 101 4.09 -3.63 -1.97
N GLY A 102 4.72 -2.47 -1.75
CA GLY A 102 6.15 -2.35 -1.50
C GLY A 102 7.06 -2.50 -2.73
N SER A 103 6.56 -2.92 -3.89
CA SER A 103 7.35 -3.02 -5.13
C SER A 103 7.44 -1.68 -5.85
N ARG A 104 8.66 -1.22 -6.15
CA ARG A 104 8.86 -0.07 -7.05
C ARG A 104 8.48 -0.45 -8.47
N VAL A 105 7.67 0.37 -9.11
CA VAL A 105 7.17 0.19 -10.48
C VAL A 105 7.26 1.48 -11.28
N THR A 106 7.35 1.36 -12.60
CA THR A 106 7.18 2.51 -13.50
C THR A 106 5.69 2.86 -13.61
N PRO A 107 5.34 4.08 -14.07
CA PRO A 107 3.95 4.47 -14.29
C PRO A 107 3.14 3.46 -15.10
N GLU A 108 3.70 2.95 -16.20
CA GLU A 108 3.01 2.01 -17.10
C GLU A 108 2.76 0.68 -16.40
N LYS A 109 3.77 0.18 -15.67
CA LYS A 109 3.66 -1.08 -14.92
C LYS A 109 2.84 -0.98 -13.65
N SER A 110 2.58 0.24 -13.16
CA SER A 110 1.75 0.44 -11.96
C SER A 110 0.30 0.02 -12.22
N SER A 111 -0.26 0.43 -13.36
CA SER A 111 -1.61 0.03 -13.78
C SER A 111 -1.72 -1.46 -14.05
N GLU A 112 -0.74 -2.04 -14.75
CA GLU A 112 -0.71 -3.50 -15.00
C GLU A 112 -0.67 -4.30 -13.69
N LEU A 113 0.13 -3.86 -12.72
CA LEU A 113 0.28 -4.55 -11.44
C LEU A 113 -0.98 -4.42 -10.58
N LEU A 114 -1.62 -3.25 -10.55
CA LEU A 114 -2.87 -3.05 -9.83
C LEU A 114 -3.99 -3.92 -10.42
N ALA A 115 -4.13 -3.93 -11.75
CA ALA A 115 -5.09 -4.78 -12.45
C ALA A 115 -4.84 -6.27 -12.18
N PHE A 116 -3.57 -6.71 -12.15
CA PHE A 116 -3.20 -8.07 -11.78
C PHE A 116 -3.65 -8.42 -10.35
N LEU A 117 -3.40 -7.52 -9.38
CA LEU A 117 -3.80 -7.73 -7.99
C LEU A 117 -5.32 -7.81 -7.86
N LEU A 118 -6.04 -6.87 -8.45
CA LEU A 118 -7.50 -6.87 -8.47
C LEU A 118 -8.07 -8.13 -9.12
N GLY A 119 -7.45 -8.65 -10.17
CA GLY A 119 -7.86 -9.91 -10.81
C GLY A 119 -7.58 -11.17 -9.97
N LYS A 120 -6.73 -11.08 -8.94
CA LYS A 120 -6.42 -12.21 -8.04
C LYS A 120 -7.16 -12.14 -6.72
N MET A 121 -7.39 -10.94 -6.20
CA MET A 121 -8.03 -10.73 -4.90
C MET A 121 -9.53 -11.00 -4.98
N ARG A 122 -10.07 -11.77 -4.04
CA ARG A 122 -11.51 -12.05 -4.00
C ARG A 122 -12.33 -10.82 -3.68
N THR A 123 -11.87 -10.02 -2.71
CA THR A 123 -12.54 -8.79 -2.27
C THR A 123 -11.51 -7.87 -1.63
N VAL A 124 -11.55 -6.58 -1.96
CA VAL A 124 -10.70 -5.56 -1.35
C VAL A 124 -11.53 -4.76 -0.35
N THR A 125 -11.14 -4.81 0.93
CA THR A 125 -11.84 -4.11 2.02
C THR A 125 -11.02 -2.97 2.60
N GLU A 126 -9.70 -2.97 2.42
CA GLU A 126 -8.83 -1.89 2.91
C GLU A 126 -7.96 -1.34 1.78
N VAL A 127 -7.87 -0.03 1.69
CA VAL A 127 -6.96 0.67 0.79
C VAL A 127 -6.17 1.72 1.56
N SER A 128 -4.83 1.65 1.47
CA SER A 128 -3.91 2.63 2.02
C SER A 128 -3.17 3.35 0.92
N LEU A 129 -3.34 4.67 0.86
CA LEU A 129 -2.79 5.55 -0.18
C LEU A 129 -1.86 6.57 0.47
N ASN A 130 -0.59 6.57 0.08
CA ASN A 130 0.37 7.62 0.44
C ASN A 130 0.73 8.43 -0.81
N ILE A 131 0.64 9.76 -0.73
CA ILE A 131 0.86 10.67 -1.85
C ILE A 131 1.79 11.80 -1.41
N GLU A 132 2.93 11.90 -2.08
CA GLU A 132 3.92 12.96 -1.86
C GLU A 132 4.23 13.72 -3.16
N ASP A 133 3.79 13.19 -4.31
CA ASP A 133 3.92 13.85 -5.61
C ASP A 133 2.79 14.88 -5.80
N ALA A 134 3.10 15.98 -6.48
CA ALA A 134 2.12 17.00 -6.84
C ALA A 134 1.37 16.65 -8.14
N ASP A 135 2.00 15.87 -9.03
CA ASP A 135 1.34 15.36 -10.22
C ASP A 135 0.43 14.17 -9.88
N LEU A 136 -0.88 14.39 -10.00
CA LEU A 136 -1.90 13.38 -9.69
C LEU A 136 -2.24 12.48 -10.88
N THR A 137 -1.59 12.61 -12.03
CA THR A 137 -1.94 11.85 -13.24
C THR A 137 -1.93 10.35 -12.99
N ASN A 138 -0.81 9.83 -12.44
CA ASN A 138 -0.67 8.41 -12.11
C ASN A 138 -1.61 8.01 -10.97
N PHE A 139 -1.77 8.87 -9.97
CA PHE A 139 -2.65 8.62 -8.84
C PHE A 139 -4.11 8.44 -9.26
N ASN A 140 -4.60 9.36 -10.09
CA ASN A 140 -5.97 9.36 -10.58
C ASN A 140 -6.26 8.14 -11.46
N SER A 141 -5.28 7.67 -12.25
CA SER A 141 -5.41 6.45 -13.05
C SER A 141 -5.51 5.18 -12.19
N LEU A 142 -4.77 5.13 -11.07
CA LEU A 142 -4.88 4.01 -10.12
C LEU A 142 -6.21 4.06 -9.37
N LEU A 143 -6.69 5.25 -9.00
CA LEU A 143 -8.02 5.43 -8.40
C LEU A 143 -9.15 4.99 -9.33
N ASP A 144 -9.07 5.30 -10.63
CA ASP A 144 -10.06 4.84 -11.62
C ASP A 144 -10.22 3.32 -11.58
N GLN A 145 -9.11 2.59 -11.55
CA GLN A 145 -9.15 1.13 -11.50
C GLN A 145 -9.79 0.61 -10.22
N LEU A 146 -9.55 1.28 -9.08
CA LEU A 146 -10.20 0.93 -7.82
C LEU A 146 -11.70 1.24 -7.82
N ILE A 147 -12.12 2.34 -8.44
CA ILE A 147 -13.53 2.73 -8.55
C ILE A 147 -14.30 1.78 -9.48
N GLN A 148 -13.67 1.36 -10.58
CA GLN A 148 -14.30 0.51 -11.60
C GLN A 148 -14.35 -0.98 -11.22
N ALA A 149 -13.55 -1.41 -10.24
CA ALA A 149 -13.43 -2.81 -9.89
C ALA A 149 -14.59 -3.30 -8.97
N GLU A 150 -15.37 -4.28 -9.43
CA GLU A 150 -16.53 -4.80 -8.70
C GLU A 150 -16.19 -5.53 -7.39
N ASN A 151 -14.96 -6.03 -7.27
CA ASN A 151 -14.48 -6.69 -6.06
C ASN A 151 -13.95 -5.71 -5.01
N VAL A 152 -13.96 -4.40 -5.29
CA VAL A 152 -13.63 -3.35 -4.32
C VAL A 152 -14.89 -3.02 -3.52
N LYS A 153 -14.85 -3.35 -2.24
CA LYS A 153 -15.93 -3.15 -1.25
C LYS A 153 -15.30 -2.61 0.02
N LEU A 154 -14.85 -1.37 -0.06
CA LEU A 154 -14.02 -0.77 0.97
C LEU A 154 -14.80 -0.63 2.27
N GLU A 155 -14.19 -1.11 3.34
CA GLU A 155 -14.57 -0.84 4.74
C GLU A 155 -13.65 0.24 5.32
N VAL A 156 -12.39 0.29 4.88
CA VAL A 156 -11.36 1.18 5.40
C VAL A 156 -10.60 1.86 4.25
N LEU A 157 -10.63 3.19 4.24
CA LEU A 157 -9.80 4.02 3.36
C LEU A 157 -8.85 4.86 4.21
N ARG A 158 -7.54 4.68 4.02
CA ARG A 158 -6.50 5.45 4.71
C ARG A 158 -5.73 6.29 3.71
N LEU A 159 -5.77 7.60 3.90
CA LEU A 159 -4.99 8.53 3.11
C LEU A 159 -3.84 9.08 3.93
N LYS A 160 -2.71 9.29 3.28
CA LYS A 160 -1.57 10.02 3.80
C LYS A 160 -1.07 10.93 2.69
N ARG A 161 -0.96 12.22 3.00
CA ARG A 161 -0.51 13.24 2.05
C ARG A 161 0.63 14.00 2.67
N LEU A 162 1.68 14.25 1.90
CA LEU A 162 2.80 15.07 2.33
C LEU A 162 2.68 16.50 1.80
N LYS A 163 2.22 16.69 0.56
CA LYS A 163 2.04 18.04 0.01
C LYS A 163 0.64 18.55 0.35
N GLY A 164 0.56 19.63 1.13
CA GLY A 164 -0.66 20.41 1.29
C GLY A 164 -0.95 21.31 0.08
N GLY A 165 -2.09 21.99 0.11
CA GLY A 165 -2.60 22.89 -0.92
C GLY A 165 -3.33 22.20 -2.08
N GLN A 166 -3.54 20.87 -2.04
CA GLN A 166 -4.13 20.13 -3.16
C GLN A 166 -5.38 19.34 -2.78
N THR A 167 -6.50 19.70 -3.40
CA THR A 167 -7.74 18.91 -3.40
C THR A 167 -7.64 17.76 -4.40
N ILE A 168 -8.11 16.58 -4.02
CA ILE A 168 -8.18 15.39 -4.87
C ILE A 168 -9.64 14.91 -4.95
N PRO A 169 -10.45 15.47 -5.88
CA PRO A 169 -11.89 15.15 -5.98
C PRO A 169 -12.19 13.66 -6.16
N LYS A 170 -11.26 12.93 -6.78
CA LYS A 170 -11.40 11.50 -7.10
C LYS A 170 -11.42 10.59 -5.86
N ILE A 171 -10.92 11.09 -4.72
CA ILE A 171 -11.09 10.41 -3.44
C ILE A 171 -12.57 10.40 -3.03
N CYS A 172 -13.30 11.49 -3.28
CA CYS A 172 -14.73 11.55 -3.00
C CYS A 172 -15.50 10.56 -3.87
N GLU A 173 -15.14 10.43 -5.15
CA GLU A 173 -15.73 9.41 -6.04
C GLU A 173 -15.51 8.00 -5.50
N LEU A 174 -14.30 7.68 -5.02
CA LEU A 174 -14.02 6.38 -4.41
C LEU A 174 -14.84 6.13 -3.13
N ILE A 175 -15.01 7.17 -2.30
CA ILE A 175 -15.82 7.10 -1.08
C ILE A 175 -17.29 6.82 -1.43
N LEU A 176 -17.85 7.60 -2.37
CA LEU A 176 -19.25 7.46 -2.80
C LEU A 176 -19.50 6.11 -3.47
N ALA A 177 -18.56 5.63 -4.29
CA ALA A 177 -18.65 4.29 -4.89
C ALA A 177 -18.73 3.17 -3.84
N ASN A 178 -18.18 3.40 -2.65
CA ASN A 178 -18.15 2.43 -1.54
C ASN A 178 -19.06 2.83 -0.37
N ALA A 179 -20.01 3.76 -0.56
CA ALA A 179 -20.83 4.32 0.51
C ALA A 179 -21.51 3.27 1.41
N LYS A 180 -21.94 2.15 0.83
CA LYS A 180 -22.66 1.07 1.54
C LYS A 180 -21.78 0.22 2.46
N THR A 181 -20.49 0.11 2.18
CA THR A 181 -19.56 -0.78 2.90
C THR A 181 -18.57 -0.01 3.76
N LEU A 182 -18.33 1.25 3.43
CA LEU A 182 -17.29 2.06 4.04
C LEU A 182 -17.64 2.41 5.49
N ARG A 183 -16.71 2.15 6.41
CA ARG A 183 -16.85 2.40 7.84
C ARG A 183 -15.81 3.40 8.35
N VAL A 184 -14.63 3.42 7.76
CA VAL A 184 -13.52 4.25 8.23
C VAL A 184 -12.93 5.03 7.07
N VAL A 185 -12.88 6.35 7.21
CA VAL A 185 -12.21 7.25 6.27
C VAL A 185 -11.18 8.07 7.02
N GLY A 186 -9.92 7.88 6.67
CA GLY A 186 -8.77 8.50 7.33
C GLY A 186 -8.16 9.63 6.50
N ARG A 187 -8.05 10.82 7.10
CA ARG A 187 -7.28 11.98 6.64
C ARG A 187 -7.72 12.49 5.26
N ILE A 188 -9.01 12.75 5.10
CA ILE A 188 -9.54 13.45 3.92
C ILE A 188 -9.50 14.97 4.13
N GLY A 189 -9.48 15.71 3.02
CA GLY A 189 -9.53 17.18 3.02
C GLY A 189 -10.89 17.70 3.46
N LEU A 190 -10.94 18.94 3.96
CA LEU A 190 -12.20 19.59 4.33
C LEU A 190 -13.06 19.92 3.11
N SER A 191 -12.47 20.45 2.04
CA SER A 191 -13.17 20.72 0.78
C SER A 191 -13.65 19.43 0.11
N GLU A 192 -12.89 18.35 0.26
CA GLU A 192 -13.27 17.02 -0.23
C GLU A 192 -14.46 16.45 0.55
N ALA A 193 -14.46 16.63 1.87
CA ALA A 193 -15.51 16.14 2.75
C ALA A 193 -16.88 16.81 2.51
N LEU A 194 -16.92 17.96 1.83
CA LEU A 194 -18.18 18.61 1.43
C LEU A 194 -19.02 17.73 0.49
N ALA A 195 -18.39 16.80 -0.23
CA ALA A 195 -19.08 15.89 -1.14
C ALA A 195 -19.78 14.72 -0.41
N LEU A 196 -19.58 14.56 0.91
CA LEU A 196 -20.25 13.51 1.68
C LEU A 196 -21.71 13.88 1.89
N ASP A 197 -22.62 12.92 1.72
CA ASP A 197 -24.06 13.14 1.86
C ASP A 197 -24.69 12.13 2.85
N SER A 198 -26.02 12.13 2.93
CA SER A 198 -26.79 11.23 3.80
C SER A 198 -26.62 9.74 3.51
N THR A 199 -25.99 9.35 2.40
CA THR A 199 -25.71 7.93 2.10
C THR A 199 -24.51 7.40 2.87
N ILE A 200 -23.70 8.29 3.45
CA ILE A 200 -22.45 7.95 4.13
C ILE A 200 -22.68 7.74 5.63
N HIS A 201 -22.40 6.54 6.10
CA HIS A 201 -22.51 6.14 7.50
C HIS A 201 -21.20 5.55 8.01
N LEU A 202 -20.37 6.39 8.65
CA LEU A 202 -19.04 6.00 9.11
C LEU A 202 -19.01 5.70 10.61
N GLU A 203 -18.08 4.87 11.02
CA GLU A 203 -17.70 4.74 12.43
C GLU A 203 -16.65 5.78 12.80
N ARG A 204 -15.72 6.05 11.87
CA ARG A 204 -14.64 6.99 12.10
C ARG A 204 -14.39 7.83 10.85
N LEU A 205 -14.45 9.14 11.02
CA LEU A 205 -14.06 10.12 10.03
C LEU A 205 -12.86 10.91 10.57
N SER A 206 -11.81 11.03 9.77
CA SER A 206 -10.68 11.90 10.07
C SER A 206 -10.52 12.96 8.98
N LEU A 207 -10.65 14.22 9.38
CA LEU A 207 -10.55 15.39 8.52
C LEU A 207 -9.21 16.10 8.73
N MET A 208 -8.71 16.74 7.69
CA MET A 208 -7.55 17.62 7.75
C MET A 208 -7.74 18.86 6.87
N THR A 209 -7.08 19.96 7.20
CA THR A 209 -7.15 21.21 6.42
C THR A 209 -6.10 21.31 5.32
N PHE A 210 -5.42 20.22 4.97
CA PHE A 210 -4.30 20.29 4.03
C PHE A 210 -4.73 20.78 2.65
N ASP A 211 -5.99 20.65 2.25
CA ASP A 211 -6.52 20.96 0.93
C ASP A 211 -6.94 22.43 0.76
N LEU A 212 -7.08 23.17 1.86
CA LEU A 212 -7.58 24.55 1.83
C LEU A 212 -6.49 25.61 1.58
N GLY A 213 -5.20 25.22 1.53
CA GLY A 213 -4.06 26.11 1.31
C GLY A 213 -3.57 26.82 2.58
N PHE A 214 -2.57 27.71 2.45
CA PHE A 214 -1.92 28.40 3.57
C PHE A 214 -2.75 29.59 4.12
N GLU A 215 -3.45 30.32 3.25
CA GLU A 215 -4.17 31.55 3.63
C GLU A 215 -5.64 31.33 4.03
N THR A 216 -6.03 30.08 4.34
CA THR A 216 -7.41 29.80 4.71
C THR A 216 -7.78 30.51 6.01
N SER A 217 -8.80 31.36 5.94
CA SER A 217 -9.34 32.00 7.13
C SER A 217 -10.02 30.98 8.06
N MET A 218 -9.97 31.23 9.37
CA MET A 218 -10.70 30.41 10.35
C MET A 218 -12.21 30.38 10.07
N SER A 219 -12.79 31.48 9.57
CA SER A 219 -14.19 31.52 9.13
C SER A 219 -14.47 30.49 8.05
N THR A 220 -13.63 30.41 7.02
CA THR A 220 -13.79 29.44 5.94
C THR A 220 -13.75 27.99 6.45
N ILE A 221 -12.85 27.69 7.38
CA ILE A 221 -12.77 26.36 8.01
C ILE A 221 -14.06 26.04 8.78
N CYS A 222 -14.56 26.99 9.57
CA CYS A 222 -15.81 26.84 10.29
C CYS A 222 -17.00 26.62 9.35
N ASP A 223 -17.07 27.37 8.24
CA ASP A 223 -18.11 27.22 7.24
C ASP A 223 -18.10 25.82 6.63
N HIS A 224 -16.92 25.30 6.24
CA HIS A 224 -16.79 23.93 5.74
C HIS A 224 -17.26 22.90 6.76
N MET A 225 -16.90 23.05 8.03
CA MET A 225 -17.32 22.14 9.10
C MET A 225 -18.85 22.17 9.30
N LEU A 226 -19.46 23.36 9.22
CA LEU A 226 -20.91 23.50 9.29
C LEU A 226 -21.61 22.87 8.10
N ASP A 227 -21.06 23.00 6.90
CA ASP A 227 -21.62 22.41 5.69
C ASP A 227 -21.51 20.88 5.70
N ILE A 228 -20.39 20.32 6.18
CA ILE A 228 -20.27 18.88 6.43
C ILE A 228 -21.30 18.42 7.46
N ALA A 229 -21.50 19.18 8.54
CA ALA A 229 -22.51 18.84 9.56
C ALA A 229 -23.95 18.89 8.99
N ARG A 230 -24.19 19.73 7.98
CA ARG A 230 -25.49 19.85 7.30
C ARG A 230 -25.69 18.84 6.17
N SER A 231 -24.63 18.16 5.73
CA SER A 231 -24.68 17.29 4.56
C SER A 231 -25.50 16.01 4.77
N GLY A 232 -25.80 15.68 6.03
CA GLY A 232 -26.54 14.47 6.41
C GLY A 232 -25.65 13.25 6.61
N ALA A 233 -24.35 13.33 6.31
CA ALA A 233 -23.40 12.26 6.60
C ALA A 233 -23.33 12.01 8.12
N THR A 234 -23.30 10.74 8.53
CA THR A 234 -23.24 10.37 9.95
C THR A 234 -21.92 9.71 10.29
N PHE A 235 -21.35 10.04 11.46
CA PHE A 235 -20.16 9.38 11.96
C PHE A 235 -20.17 9.29 13.50
N LYS A 236 -19.70 8.15 14.05
CA LYS A 236 -19.61 7.97 15.52
C LYS A 236 -18.44 8.72 16.14
N HIS A 237 -17.34 8.82 15.42
CA HIS A 237 -16.12 9.48 15.87
C HIS A 237 -15.58 10.40 14.78
N LEU A 238 -15.28 11.64 15.16
CA LEU A 238 -14.63 12.64 14.30
C LEU A 238 -13.26 12.99 14.88
N SER A 239 -12.21 12.86 14.08
CA SER A 239 -10.92 13.50 14.35
C SER A 239 -10.68 14.60 13.34
N TYR A 240 -10.12 15.71 13.79
CA TYR A 240 -9.81 16.86 12.95
C TYR A 240 -8.41 17.35 13.27
N THR A 241 -7.59 17.56 12.23
CA THR A 241 -6.25 18.15 12.36
C THR A 241 -6.16 19.38 11.47
N SER A 242 -5.77 20.50 12.06
CA SER A 242 -5.61 21.77 11.36
C SER A 242 -4.15 22.19 11.29
N PHE A 243 -3.81 22.92 10.23
CA PHE A 243 -2.51 23.56 10.03
C PHE A 243 -2.57 25.09 10.18
N ILE A 244 -3.61 25.65 10.81
CA ILE A 244 -3.74 27.12 10.99
C ILE A 244 -2.46 27.71 11.60
N GLY A 245 -1.89 28.72 10.94
CA GLY A 245 -0.66 29.40 11.36
C GLY A 245 0.64 28.70 10.92
N PHE A 246 0.54 27.57 10.22
CA PHE A 246 1.67 26.87 9.61
C PHE A 246 1.41 26.69 8.12
N ASP A 247 2.47 26.75 7.31
CA ASP A 247 2.34 26.49 5.88
C ASP A 247 2.21 24.97 5.63
N PRO A 248 1.03 24.48 5.20
CA PRO A 248 0.88 23.06 4.89
C PRO A 248 1.65 22.68 3.60
N THR A 249 2.24 23.62 2.88
CA THR A 249 3.14 23.36 1.76
C THR A 249 4.62 23.29 2.19
N ASP A 250 4.94 23.68 3.44
CA ASP A 250 6.30 23.60 3.99
C ASP A 250 6.66 22.15 4.40
N ASP A 251 7.72 21.63 3.79
CA ASP A 251 8.25 20.30 4.03
C ASP A 251 8.57 20.04 5.53
N VAL A 252 9.01 21.04 6.28
CA VAL A 252 9.37 20.92 7.71
C VAL A 252 8.12 20.69 8.56
N VAL A 253 7.05 21.44 8.27
CA VAL A 253 5.75 21.27 8.94
C VAL A 253 5.23 19.86 8.63
N GLN A 254 5.27 19.47 7.36
CA GLN A 254 4.75 18.19 6.89
C GLN A 254 5.49 16.97 7.46
N VAL A 255 6.82 17.04 7.60
CA VAL A 255 7.65 15.98 8.22
C VAL A 255 7.37 15.82 9.72
N ASN A 256 7.15 16.93 10.45
CA ASN A 256 6.90 16.89 11.90
C ASN A 256 5.52 16.33 12.29
N PHE A 257 4.50 16.52 11.44
CA PHE A 257 3.20 15.86 11.62
C PHE A 257 3.22 14.39 11.17
N HIS A 258 4.20 14.00 10.33
CA HIS A 258 4.37 12.63 9.86
C HIS A 258 4.86 11.67 10.95
N SER A 259 5.63 12.17 11.92
CA SER A 259 6.25 11.40 13.02
C SER A 259 5.38 11.29 14.28
N THR A 260 4.34 12.11 14.43
CA THR A 260 3.72 12.36 15.75
C THR A 260 2.34 11.71 15.97
N ILE A 261 1.73 11.02 15.01
CA ILE A 261 0.39 10.41 15.23
C ILE A 261 0.38 8.94 14.83
N ARG A 262 0.75 8.07 15.79
CA ARG A 262 0.36 6.66 15.85
C ARG A 262 -0.98 6.59 16.58
N PHE A 263 -2.01 6.08 15.91
CA PHE A 263 -3.15 5.46 16.58
C PHE A 263 -2.90 3.95 16.61
#